data_AF-A0A1E5T287-F1
#
_entry.id   AF-A0A1E5T287-F1
#
_cell.length_a   1.000
_cell.length_b   1.000
_cell.length_c   1.000
_cell.angle_alpha   90.00
_cell.angle_beta   90.00
_cell.angle_gamma   90.00
#
_symmetry.space_group_name_H-M   'P 1'
#
loop_
_entity.id
_entity.type
_entity.pdbx_description
1 polymer ?
#
loop_
_entity_poly.entity_id
_entity_poly.type
_entity_poly.pdbx_seq_one_letter_code
_entity_poly.pdbx_strand_id
1 'polypeptide(L)' 'METILALGMPGGPEMIFIIVALLLLFGAKRIPDLARGFGKGIREFKDATKEIKKEVDDAGKEIEK' A
#
# COMPACT_ATOMS: atom_id res chain seq x y z
N MET A 1 9.50 18.80 26.45
CA MET A 1 8.11 18.99 25.97
C MET A 1 8.03 19.93 24.77
N GLU A 2 9.16 20.38 24.20
CA GLU A 2 9.21 21.38 23.11
C GLU A 2 9.25 20.76 21.69
N THR A 3 9.33 19.43 21.53
CA THR A 3 9.59 18.77 20.23
C THR A 3 8.34 18.34 19.45
N ILE A 4 7.13 18.48 20.00
CA ILE A 4 5.90 17.91 19.40
C ILE A 4 5.40 18.71 18.17
N LEU A 5 5.96 19.89 17.86
CA LEU A 5 5.32 20.79 16.90
C LEU A 5 6.22 21.49 15.87
N ALA A 6 7.47 21.06 15.67
CA ALA A 6 8.36 21.68 14.68
C ALA A 6 8.53 20.82 13.41
N LEU A 7 7.59 20.96 12.48
CA LEU A 7 7.80 20.85 11.02
C LEU A 7 8.60 19.64 10.49
N GLY A 8 7.88 18.53 10.27
CA GLY A 8 7.96 17.81 9.00
C GLY A 8 8.40 16.34 9.06
N MET A 9 9.43 16.02 9.83
CA MET A 9 9.90 14.63 9.97
C MET A 9 10.41 14.43 11.40
N PRO A 10 9.85 13.48 12.17
CA PRO A 10 10.44 13.07 13.42
C PRO A 10 11.87 12.57 13.12
N GLY A 11 12.83 12.96 13.94
CA GLY A 11 14.18 12.43 13.85
C GLY A 11 14.19 10.90 13.96
N GLY A 12 15.31 10.27 13.57
CA GLY A 12 15.47 8.80 13.65
C GLY A 12 15.02 8.20 15.00
N PRO A 13 15.34 8.80 16.16
CA PRO A 13 14.88 8.32 17.46
C PRO A 13 13.37 8.41 17.68
N GLU A 14 12.72 9.52 17.32
CA GLU A 14 11.28 9.72 17.47
C GLU A 14 10.48 8.75 16.59
N MET A 15 11.02 8.41 15.41
CA MET A 15 10.44 7.44 14.50
C MET A 15 10.35 6.04 15.11
N ILE A 16 11.38 5.64 15.86
CA ILE A 16 11.40 4.36 16.57
C ILE A 16 10.30 4.32 17.64
N PHE A 17 10.11 5.41 18.40
CA PHE A 17 9.04 5.48 19.40
C PHE A 17 7.65 5.37 18.78
N ILE A 18 7.42 6.01 17.63
CA ILE A 18 6.15 5.92 16.90
C ILE A 18 5.92 4.49 16.40
N ILE A 19 6.93 3.85 15.82
CA ILE A 19 6.84 2.45 15.37
C ILE A 19 6.53 1.53 16.56
N VAL A 20 7.22 1.69 17.69
CA VAL A 20 6.96 0.90 18.90
C VAL A 20 5.53 1.10 19.40
N ALA A 21 5.02 2.33 19.44
CA ALA A 21 3.64 2.61 19.82
C ALA A 21 2.62 1.93 18.88
N LEU A 22 2.86 1.98 17.56
CA LEU A 22 2.04 1.28 16.57
C LEU A 22 2.09 -0.24 16.73
N LEU A 23 3.27 -0.80 17.02
CA LEU A 23 3.44 -2.22 17.28
C LEU A 23 2.77 -2.67 18.58
N LEU A 24 2.67 -1.81 19.60
CA LEU A 24 1.91 -2.11 20.82
C LEU A 24 0.40 -2.04 20.58
N LEU A 25 -0.08 -1.06 19.81
CA LEU A 25 -1.51 -0.89 19.52
C LEU A 25 -2.04 -1.97 18.58
N PHE A 26 -1.33 -2.22 17.47
CA PHE A 26 -1.76 -3.16 16.44
C PHE A 26 -1.15 -4.55 16.60
N GLY A 27 -0.02 -4.69 17.30
CA GLY A 27 0.73 -5.94 17.38
C GLY A 27 1.71 -6.12 16.23
N ALA A 28 2.91 -6.64 16.53
CA ALA A 28 3.98 -6.82 15.53
C ALA A 28 3.63 -7.76 14.36
N LYS A 29 2.63 -8.63 14.53
CA LYS A 29 2.16 -9.53 13.46
C LYS A 29 1.13 -8.92 12.53
N ARG A 30 0.35 -7.91 12.98
CA ARG A 30 -0.73 -7.35 12.17
C ARG A 30 -0.23 -6.53 11.00
N ILE A 31 0.85 -5.77 11.17
CA ILE A 31 1.42 -4.96 10.07
C ILE A 31 1.88 -5.84 8.89
N PRO A 32 2.69 -6.90 9.10
CA PRO A 32 3.06 -7.83 8.03
C PRO A 32 1.86 -8.52 7.37
N ASP A 33 0.87 -8.93 8.15
CA ASP A 33 -0.29 -9.66 7.63
C ASP A 33 -1.20 -8.74 6.78
N LEU A 34 -1.40 -7.50 7.23
CA LEU A 34 -2.09 -6.47 6.45
C LEU A 34 -1.33 -6.14 5.16
N ALA A 35 -0.01 -5.97 5.22
CA ALA A 35 0.81 -5.70 4.05
C ALA A 35 0.75 -6.85 3.03
N ARG A 36 0.77 -8.11 3.49
CA ARG A 36 0.63 -9.29 2.62
C ARG A 36 -0.75 -9.37 1.99
N GLY A 37 -1.81 -9.17 2.77
CA GLY A 37 -3.20 -9.19 2.27
C GLY A 37 -3.45 -8.08 1.25
N PHE A 38 -3.04 -6.86 1.58
CA PHE A 38 -3.13 -5.70 0.70
C PHE A 38 -2.30 -5.87 -0.57
N GLY A 39 -1.09 -6.41 -0.47
CA GLY A 39 -0.23 -6.68 -1.62
C GLY A 39 -0.80 -7.73 -2.58
N LYS A 40 -1.47 -8.76 -2.05
CA LYS A 40 -2.21 -9.73 -2.87
C LYS A 40 -3.40 -9.08 -3.57
N GLY A 41 -4.20 -8.30 -2.85
CA GLY A 41 -5.35 -7.59 -3.42
C GLY A 41 -4.95 -6.62 -4.53
N ILE A 42 -3.87 -5.84 -4.34
CA ILE A 42 -3.34 -4.96 -5.40
C ILE A 42 -2.91 -5.76 -6.64
N ARG A 43 -2.27 -6.92 -6.44
CA ARG A 43 -1.82 -7.77 -7.56
C ARG A 43 -3.01 -8.30 -8.35
N GLU A 44 -3.98 -8.90 -7.67
CA GLU A 44 -5.19 -9.44 -8.30
C GLU A 44 -5.97 -8.34 -9.04
N PHE A 45 -6.11 -7.16 -8.42
CA PHE A 45 -6.76 -6.01 -9.06
C PHE A 45 -6.02 -5.56 -10.33
N LYS A 46 -4.68 -5.51 -10.28
CA LYS A 46 -3.85 -5.15 -11.44
C LYS A 46 -3.96 -6.18 -12.57
N ASP A 47 -3.98 -7.47 -12.24
CA ASP A 47 -4.07 -8.55 -13.20
C ASP A 47 -5.43 -8.54 -13.91
N ALA A 48 -6.53 -8.41 -13.15
CA ALA A 48 -7.88 -8.28 -13.71
C ALA A 48 -8.00 -7.03 -14.61
N THR A 49 -7.47 -5.89 -14.17
CA THR A 49 -7.46 -4.66 -14.98
C THR A 49 -6.69 -4.84 -16.29
N LYS A 50 -5.58 -5.60 -16.28
CA LYS A 50 -4.77 -5.87 -17.47
C LYS A 50 -5.50 -6.77 -18.46
N GLU A 51 -6.22 -7.77 -17.98
CA GLU A 51 -7.03 -8.66 -18.81
C GLU A 51 -8.16 -7.90 -19.50
N ILE A 52 -8.92 -7.10 -18.75
CA ILE A 52 -9.98 -6.23 -19.29
C ILE A 52 -9.41 -5.28 -20.34
N LYS A 53 -8.27 -4.65 -20.07
CA LYS A 53 -7.64 -3.74 -21.04
C LYS A 53 -7.28 -4.46 -22.34
N LYS A 54 -6.77 -5.68 -22.25
CA LYS A 54 -6.42 -6.48 -23.42
C LYS A 54 -7.67 -6.84 -24.24
N GLU A 55 -8.75 -7.26 -23.59
CA GLU A 55 -10.02 -7.55 -24.26
C GLU A 55 -10.59 -6.33 -24.99
N VAL A 56 -10.53 -5.15 -24.37
CA VAL A 56 -10.95 -3.89 -24.98
C VAL A 56 -10.07 -3.52 -26.18
N ASP A 57 -8.75 -3.64 -26.04
CA ASP A 57 -7.79 -3.35 -27.11
C ASP A 57 -7.95 -4.33 -28.29
N ASP A 58 -8.25 -5.60 -28.03
CA ASP A 58 -8.45 -6.63 -29.05
C ASP A 58 -9.82 -6.45 -29.76
N ALA A 59 -10.88 -6.11 -29.03
CA ALA A 59 -12.18 -5.77 -29.61
C ALA A 59 -12.12 -4.52 -30.50
N GLY A 60 -11.34 -3.51 -30.11
CA GLY A 60 -11.13 -2.31 -30.93
C GLY A 60 -10.44 -2.60 -32.26
N LYS A 61 -9.48 -3.54 -32.28
CA LYS A 61 -8.78 -3.96 -33.51
C LYS A 61 -9.64 -4.79 -34.45
N GLU A 62 -10.62 -5.53 -33.93
CA GLU A 62 -11.57 -6.29 -34.76
C GLU A 62 -12.58 -5.38 -35.47
N ILE A 63 -12.94 -4.23 -34.87
CA ILE A 63 -13.86 -3.25 -35.48
C ILE A 63 -13.17 -2.42 -36.58
N GLU A 64 -11.84 -2.23 -36.49
CA GLU A 64 -11.05 -1.45 -37.46
C GLU A 64 -10.69 -2.25 -38.74
N LYS A 65 -10.93 -3.57 -38.76
CA LYS A 65 -10.54 -4.48 -39.85
C LYS A 65 -11.74 -4.89 -40.71
#